data_AF-C8P418-F1
#
_entry.id   AF-C8P418-F1
#
_cell.length_a   1.000
_cell.length_b   1.000
_cell.length_c   1.000
_cell.angle_alpha   90.00
_cell.angle_beta   90.00
_cell.angle_gamma   90.00
#
_symmetry.space_group_name_H-M   'P 1'
#
loop_
_entity.id
_entity.type
_entity.pdbx_description
1 polymer ?
#
loop_
_entity_poly.entity_id
_entity_poly.type
_entity_poly.pdbx_seq_one_letter_code
_entity_poly.pdbx_strand_id
1 'polypeptide(L)'
;MAKNIWHTTDPTSAGFQAAGNWYGVMTAFYSVAALLWGLFYAKTKANQRKFWYGFGLFADAISIIIVALTGNKWVALLAFALYGIGNFTINTLPFTILTSSLHGENEGAYLGLFNIAVCMPQIIGSLISFVLFPMVIGAFSVAIIHEGE
;
A
#
# COMPACT_ATOMS: atom_id res chain seq x y z
N MET A 1 -5.43 8.98 9.47
CA MET A 1 -4.20 9.23 10.27
C MET A 1 -4.12 10.64 10.85
N ALA A 2 -4.20 11.72 10.06
CA ALA A 2 -4.15 13.09 10.61
C ALA A 2 -5.19 13.35 11.70
N LYS A 3 -6.44 12.92 11.49
CA LYS A 3 -7.51 12.95 12.50
C LYS A 3 -7.26 12.03 13.72
N ASN A 4 -6.74 10.83 13.51
CA ASN A 4 -6.54 9.83 14.58
C ASN A 4 -5.31 10.08 15.47
N ILE A 5 -4.29 10.75 14.94
CA ILE A 5 -2.99 10.91 15.62
C ILE A 5 -2.71 12.38 15.98
N TRP A 6 -3.18 13.33 15.16
CA TRP A 6 -2.96 14.77 15.37
C TRP A 6 -4.25 15.55 15.66
N HIS A 7 -5.42 14.89 15.69
CA HIS A 7 -6.72 15.51 15.94
C HIS A 7 -7.00 16.75 15.07
N THR A 8 -6.39 16.84 13.90
CA THR A 8 -6.54 17.96 12.98
C THR A 8 -6.97 17.47 11.61
N THR A 9 -7.88 18.22 11.00
CA THR A 9 -8.39 18.02 9.64
C THR A 9 -8.10 19.22 8.74
N ASP A 10 -7.51 20.30 9.28
CA ASP A 10 -7.21 21.51 8.53
C ASP A 10 -5.87 21.38 7.79
N PRO A 11 -5.87 21.35 6.44
CA PRO A 11 -4.68 21.18 5.61
C PRO A 11 -3.67 22.34 5.71
N THR A 12 -4.07 23.50 6.25
CA THR A 12 -3.18 24.65 6.48
C THR A 12 -2.49 24.60 7.84
N SER A 13 -2.98 23.77 8.76
CA SER A 13 -2.44 23.68 10.12
C SER A 13 -1.05 23.04 10.15
N ALA A 14 -0.19 23.52 11.04
CA ALA A 14 1.13 22.93 11.29
C ALA A 14 1.03 21.43 11.66
N GLY A 15 -0.08 21.01 12.30
CA GLY A 15 -0.35 19.61 12.63
C GLY A 15 -0.60 18.73 11.41
N PHE A 16 -1.27 19.23 10.36
CA PHE A 16 -1.49 18.48 9.13
C PHE A 16 -0.21 18.35 8.31
N GLN A 17 0.60 19.40 8.25
CA GLN A 17 1.93 19.34 7.62
C GLN A 17 2.86 18.35 8.34
N ALA A 18 2.84 18.33 9.68
CA ALA A 18 3.59 17.35 10.46
C ALA A 18 3.11 15.91 10.20
N ALA A 19 1.80 15.70 10.03
CA ALA A 19 1.25 14.40 9.65
C ALA A 19 1.69 13.97 8.25
N GLY A 20 1.74 14.90 7.29
CA GLY A 20 2.25 14.67 5.93
C GLY A 20 3.74 14.30 5.92
N ASN A 21 4.57 15.04 6.65
CA ASN A 21 6.00 14.73 6.79
C ASN A 21 6.21 13.34 7.42
N TRP A 22 5.41 12.99 8.42
CA TRP A 22 5.47 11.66 9.04
C TRP A 22 5.04 10.55 8.07
N TYR A 23 3.99 10.78 7.27
CA TYR A 23 3.60 9.85 6.22
C TYR A 23 4.74 9.60 5.21
N GLY A 24 5.52 10.63 4.86
CA GLY A 24 6.75 10.47 4.08
C GLY A 24 7.75 9.49 4.71
N VAL A 25 8.02 9.62 6.01
CA VAL A 25 8.89 8.68 6.76
C VAL A 25 8.32 7.25 6.74
N MET A 26 7.02 7.11 6.93
CA MET A 26 6.35 5.79 6.91
C MET A 26 6.45 5.13 5.54
N THR A 27 6.35 5.92 4.47
CA THR A 27 6.46 5.44 3.10
C THR A 27 7.90 4.98 2.80
N ALA A 28 8.91 5.68 3.33
CA ALA A 28 10.31 5.25 3.23
C ALA A 28 10.54 3.91 3.95
N PHE A 29 10.01 3.75 5.17
CA PHE A 29 10.07 2.49 5.91
C PHE A 29 9.38 1.34 5.17
N TYR A 30 8.21 1.60 4.59
CA TYR A 30 7.49 0.68 3.74
C TYR A 30 8.37 0.16 2.58
N SER A 31 9.06 1.06 1.86
CA SER A 31 9.93 0.68 0.74
C SER A 31 11.14 -0.14 1.20
N VAL A 32 11.75 0.21 2.33
CA VAL A 32 12.87 -0.55 2.91
C VAL A 32 12.41 -1.95 3.32
N ALA A 33 11.26 -2.06 4.00
CA ALA A 33 10.70 -3.34 4.41
C ALA A 33 10.38 -4.23 3.21
N ALA A 34 9.78 -3.67 2.15
CA ALA A 34 9.51 -4.37 0.89
C ALA A 34 10.81 -4.90 0.24
N LEU A 35 11.88 -4.08 0.23
CA LEU A 35 13.18 -4.46 -0.31
C LEU A 35 13.84 -5.59 0.49
N LEU A 36 13.88 -5.46 1.82
CA LEU A 36 14.43 -6.49 2.71
C LEU A 36 13.66 -7.81 2.58
N TRP A 37 12.34 -7.74 2.51
CA TRP A 37 11.50 -8.90 2.28
C TRP A 37 11.74 -9.55 0.92
N GLY A 38 11.93 -8.75 -0.13
CA GLY A 38 12.28 -9.27 -1.45
C GLY A 38 13.62 -10.00 -1.48
N LEU A 39 14.64 -9.46 -0.81
CA LEU A 39 15.94 -10.13 -0.66
C LEU A 39 15.83 -11.44 0.13
N PHE A 40 14.98 -11.46 1.16
CA PHE A 40 14.70 -12.67 1.94
C PHE A 40 13.97 -13.72 1.09
N TYR A 41 12.90 -13.32 0.40
CA TYR A 41 12.11 -14.19 -0.47
C TYR A 41 12.95 -14.77 -1.62
N ALA A 42 13.87 -14.00 -2.21
CA ALA A 42 14.77 -14.50 -3.25
C ALA A 42 15.64 -15.70 -2.82
N LYS A 43 15.89 -15.87 -1.50
CA LYS A 43 16.63 -17.01 -0.94
C LYS A 43 15.74 -18.22 -0.61
N THR A 44 14.42 -18.11 -0.73
CA THR A 44 13.49 -19.18 -0.38
C THR A 44 13.25 -20.16 -1.52
N LYS A 45 12.85 -21.39 -1.19
CA LYS A 45 12.65 -22.47 -2.17
C LYS A 45 11.39 -22.23 -3.01
N ALA A 46 11.46 -22.51 -4.31
CA ALA A 46 10.34 -22.36 -5.24
C ALA A 46 9.09 -23.20 -4.88
N ASN A 47 9.23 -24.28 -4.10
CA ASN A 47 8.10 -25.09 -3.66
C ASN A 47 7.25 -24.40 -2.56
N GLN A 48 7.78 -23.35 -1.92
CA GLN A 48 7.10 -22.64 -0.82
C GLN A 48 6.39 -21.35 -1.28
N ARG A 49 6.34 -21.07 -2.60
CA ARG A 49 5.77 -19.83 -3.14
C ARG A 49 4.32 -19.59 -2.69
N LYS A 50 3.47 -20.63 -2.69
CA LYS A 50 2.08 -20.54 -2.21
C LYS A 50 1.97 -20.20 -0.72
N PHE A 51 2.88 -20.72 0.09
CA PHE A 51 2.93 -20.44 1.53
C PHE A 51 3.33 -18.97 1.77
N TRP A 52 4.41 -18.52 1.13
CA TRP A 52 4.86 -17.13 1.25
C TRP A 52 3.84 -16.13 0.69
N TYR A 53 3.08 -16.51 -0.33
CA TYR A 53 1.95 -15.72 -0.84
C TYR A 53 0.87 -15.53 0.21
N GLY A 54 0.42 -16.62 0.83
CA GLY A 54 -0.57 -16.55 1.92
C GLY A 54 -0.06 -15.75 3.12
N PHE A 55 1.21 -15.93 3.49
CA PHE A 55 1.83 -15.16 4.59
C PHE A 55 1.86 -13.65 4.29
N GLY A 56 2.28 -13.26 3.09
CA GLY A 56 2.32 -11.85 2.71
C GLY A 56 0.93 -11.22 2.65
N LEU A 57 -0.08 -11.92 2.11
CA LEU A 57 -1.47 -11.45 2.13
C LEU A 57 -2.02 -11.30 3.55
N PHE A 58 -1.67 -12.22 4.45
CA PHE A 58 -2.08 -12.14 5.85
C PHE A 58 -1.41 -10.96 6.57
N ALA A 59 -0.12 -10.74 6.34
CA ALA A 59 0.61 -9.58 6.86
C ALA A 59 0.01 -8.27 6.33
N ASP A 60 -0.40 -8.24 5.05
CA ASP A 60 -1.07 -7.10 4.43
C ASP A 60 -2.41 -6.80 5.11
N ALA A 61 -3.26 -7.81 5.27
CA ALA A 61 -4.56 -7.67 5.93
C ALA A 61 -4.42 -7.17 7.38
N ILE A 62 -3.45 -7.70 8.13
CA ILE A 62 -3.14 -7.24 9.49
C ILE A 62 -2.71 -5.78 9.47
N SER A 63 -1.86 -5.37 8.52
CA SER A 63 -1.39 -4.00 8.43
C SER A 63 -2.54 -3.00 8.25
N ILE A 64 -3.53 -3.34 7.41
CA ILE A 64 -4.72 -2.51 7.17
C ILE A 64 -5.53 -2.34 8.46
N ILE A 65 -5.74 -3.42 9.20
CA ILE A 65 -6.46 -3.40 10.49
C ILE A 65 -5.71 -2.51 11.50
N ILE A 66 -4.39 -2.68 11.61
CA ILE A 66 -3.56 -1.87 12.53
C ILE A 66 -3.63 -0.39 12.14
N VAL A 67 -3.50 -0.06 10.84
CA VAL A 67 -3.57 1.33 10.36
C VAL A 67 -4.93 1.96 10.67
N ALA A 68 -6.03 1.21 10.56
CA ALA A 68 -7.37 1.70 10.85
C ALA A 68 -7.58 2.05 12.34
N LEU A 69 -7.02 1.23 13.25
CA LEU A 69 -7.24 1.34 14.70
C LEU A 69 -6.19 2.19 15.43
N THR A 70 -5.07 2.50 14.79
CA THR A 70 -3.92 3.09 15.49
C THR A 70 -4.03 4.62 15.65
N GLY A 71 -3.86 5.09 16.89
CA GLY A 71 -3.62 6.49 17.26
C GLY A 71 -2.15 6.84 17.55
N ASN A 72 -1.24 5.87 17.47
CA ASN A 72 0.19 6.03 17.80
C ASN A 72 1.10 5.94 16.55
N LYS A 73 1.94 6.96 16.38
CA LYS A 73 2.90 7.11 15.27
C LYS A 73 3.83 5.90 15.08
N TRP A 74 4.25 5.27 16.19
CA TRP A 74 5.19 4.15 16.17
C TRP A 74 4.54 2.84 15.73
N VAL A 75 3.32 2.59 16.19
CA VAL A 75 2.53 1.41 15.79
C VAL A 75 2.17 1.50 14.31
N ALA A 76 1.88 2.70 13.83
CA ALA A 76 1.58 2.94 12.43
C ALA A 76 2.81 2.71 11.52
N LEU A 77 4.02 3.00 12.01
CA LEU A 77 5.27 2.72 11.30
C LEU A 77 5.53 1.21 11.16
N LEU A 78 5.27 0.44 12.22
CA LEU A 78 5.31 -1.03 12.15
C LEU A 78 4.26 -1.59 11.17
N ALA A 79 3.06 -1.01 11.14
CA ALA A 79 2.03 -1.40 10.20
C ALA A 79 2.46 -1.15 8.74
N PHE A 80 3.11 -0.01 8.45
CA PHE A 80 3.64 0.27 7.12
C PHE A 80 4.77 -0.67 6.70
N ALA A 81 5.56 -1.17 7.64
CA ALA A 81 6.55 -2.21 7.35
C ALA A 81 5.87 -3.53 6.94
N LEU A 82 4.80 -3.94 7.63
CA LEU A 82 3.99 -5.11 7.27
C LEU A 82 3.27 -4.93 5.93
N TYR A 83 2.76 -3.73 5.66
CA TYR A 83 2.18 -3.36 4.36
C TYR A 83 3.21 -3.48 3.23
N GLY A 84 4.48 -3.14 3.49
CA GLY A 84 5.59 -3.33 2.54
C GLY A 84 5.81 -4.78 2.15
N ILE A 85 5.76 -5.68 3.13
CA ILE A 85 5.85 -7.13 2.95
C ILE A 85 4.68 -7.62 2.10
N GLY A 86 3.46 -7.20 2.44
CA GLY A 86 2.23 -7.54 1.73
C GLY A 86 2.24 -7.10 0.28
N ASN A 87 2.49 -5.82 0.04
CA ASN A 87 2.51 -5.24 -1.31
C ASN A 87 3.65 -5.82 -2.18
N PHE A 88 4.83 -6.08 -1.62
CA PHE A 88 5.86 -6.79 -2.37
C PHE A 88 5.35 -8.16 -2.82
N THR A 89 4.68 -8.88 -1.91
CA THR A 89 4.25 -10.24 -2.14
C THR A 89 3.17 -10.32 -3.22
N ILE A 90 2.17 -9.43 -3.18
CA ILE A 90 1.06 -9.43 -4.14
C ILE A 90 1.50 -9.09 -5.56
N ASN A 91 2.57 -8.30 -5.73
CA ASN A 91 3.11 -7.95 -7.05
C ASN A 91 4.12 -8.99 -7.55
N THR A 92 5.06 -9.40 -6.69
CA THR A 92 6.22 -10.19 -7.12
C THR A 92 5.93 -11.67 -7.29
N LEU A 93 5.09 -12.26 -6.43
CA LEU A 93 4.82 -13.71 -6.49
C LEU A 93 4.01 -14.14 -7.71
N PRO A 94 2.91 -13.47 -8.12
CA PRO A 94 2.22 -13.83 -9.35
C PRO A 94 3.11 -13.64 -10.58
N PHE A 95 3.92 -12.57 -10.61
CA PHE A 95 4.93 -12.37 -11.64
C PHE A 95 5.91 -13.56 -11.72
N THR A 96 6.43 -13.98 -10.56
CA THR A 96 7.38 -15.10 -10.45
C THR A 96 6.77 -16.45 -10.84
N ILE A 97 5.47 -16.66 -10.54
CA ILE A 97 4.74 -17.86 -10.95
C ILE A 97 4.59 -17.87 -12.47
N LEU A 98 4.16 -16.74 -13.05
CA LEU A 98 4.01 -16.60 -14.50
C LEU A 98 5.34 -16.83 -15.22
N THR A 99 6.41 -16.16 -14.80
CA THR A 99 7.74 -16.32 -15.44
C THR A 99 8.23 -17.76 -15.39
N SER A 100 7.94 -18.51 -14.31
CA SER A 100 8.34 -19.93 -14.22
C SER A 100 7.51 -20.90 -15.04
N SER A 101 6.41 -20.45 -15.64
CA SER A 101 5.55 -21.26 -16.51
C SER A 101 5.75 -21.00 -18.01
N LEU A 102 6.54 -19.99 -18.35
CA LEU A 102 6.88 -19.66 -19.73
C LEU A 102 8.04 -20.57 -20.20
N HIS A 103 7.91 -21.14 -21.40
CA HIS A 103 8.87 -22.10 -21.98
C HIS A 103 9.17 -21.79 -23.46
N GLY A 104 9.44 -20.52 -23.79
CA GLY A 104 9.97 -20.14 -25.11
C GLY A 104 8.97 -20.01 -26.27
N GLU A 105 8.42 -18.82 -26.42
CA GLU A 105 8.45 -17.92 -27.59
C GLU A 105 7.68 -16.65 -27.14
N ASN A 106 8.24 -15.47 -27.34
CA ASN A 106 7.65 -14.19 -26.89
C ASN A 106 7.50 -13.99 -25.35
N GLU A 107 8.40 -14.55 -24.52
CA GLU A 107 8.34 -14.36 -23.06
C GLU A 107 8.27 -12.87 -22.68
N GLY A 108 9.05 -12.02 -23.34
CA GLY A 108 9.00 -10.57 -23.13
C GLY A 108 7.62 -9.94 -23.39
N ALA A 109 6.86 -10.45 -24.36
CA ALA A 109 5.51 -9.97 -24.63
C ALA A 109 4.53 -10.38 -23.52
N TYR A 110 4.62 -11.62 -23.01
CA TYR A 110 3.80 -12.08 -21.88
C TYR A 110 4.12 -11.34 -20.57
N LEU A 111 5.41 -11.09 -20.31
CA LEU A 111 5.83 -10.30 -19.15
C LEU A 111 5.41 -8.83 -19.28
N GLY A 112 5.46 -8.27 -20.49
CA GLY A 112 4.93 -6.93 -20.79
C GLY A 112 3.43 -6.84 -20.54
N LEU A 113 2.66 -7.81 -21.06
CA LEU A 113 1.21 -7.87 -20.87
C LEU A 113 0.82 -7.98 -19.39
N PHE A 114 1.58 -8.77 -18.60
CA PHE A 114 1.37 -8.88 -17.16
C PHE A 114 1.59 -7.55 -16.43
N ASN A 115 2.69 -6.85 -16.74
CA ASN A 115 2.95 -5.53 -16.14
C ASN A 115 1.89 -4.50 -16.56
N ILE A 116 1.43 -4.53 -17.80
CA ILE A 116 0.31 -3.69 -18.25
C ILE A 116 -0.94 -4.01 -17.44
N ALA A 117 -1.26 -5.30 -17.23
CA ALA A 117 -2.44 -5.72 -16.46
C ALA A 117 -2.38 -5.29 -14.98
N VAL A 118 -1.19 -5.14 -14.39
CA VAL A 118 -1.02 -4.66 -13.00
C VAL A 118 -0.98 -3.13 -12.92
N CYS A 119 -0.19 -2.48 -13.78
CA CYS A 119 0.04 -1.05 -13.71
C CYS A 119 -1.14 -0.23 -14.27
N MET A 120 -1.86 -0.70 -15.28
CA MET A 120 -3.00 0.03 -15.84
C MET A 120 -4.10 0.28 -14.80
N PRO A 121 -4.59 -0.74 -14.05
CA PRO A 121 -5.53 -0.51 -12.96
C PRO A 121 -4.98 0.43 -11.88
N GLN A 122 -3.68 0.36 -11.58
CA GLN A 122 -3.05 1.20 -10.57
C GLN A 122 -2.99 2.68 -10.98
N ILE A 123 -2.68 2.96 -12.25
CA ILE A 123 -2.71 4.31 -12.83
C ILE A 123 -4.15 4.83 -12.85
N ILE A 124 -5.10 4.03 -13.36
CA ILE A 124 -6.51 4.42 -13.42
C ILE A 124 -7.06 4.70 -12.02
N GLY A 125 -6.75 3.86 -11.03
CA GLY A 125 -7.13 4.08 -9.64
C GLY A 125 -6.55 5.37 -9.06
N SER A 126 -5.27 5.67 -9.36
CA SER A 126 -4.65 6.94 -8.95
C SER A 126 -5.32 8.16 -9.61
N LEU A 127 -5.65 8.08 -10.90
CA LEU A 127 -6.37 9.15 -11.62
C LEU A 127 -7.78 9.37 -11.07
N ILE A 128 -8.54 8.29 -10.86
CA ILE A 128 -9.89 8.35 -10.28
C ILE A 128 -9.84 8.93 -8.86
N SER A 129 -8.80 8.63 -8.09
CA SER A 129 -8.62 9.18 -6.75
C SER A 129 -8.58 10.70 -6.76
N PHE A 130 -7.97 11.35 -7.76
CA PHE A 130 -7.98 12.83 -7.87
C PHE A 130 -9.38 13.43 -8.05
N VAL A 131 -10.34 12.68 -8.60
CA VAL A 131 -11.72 13.12 -8.77
C VAL A 131 -12.57 12.75 -7.56
N LEU A 132 -12.39 11.53 -7.02
CA LEU A 132 -13.14 11.06 -5.86
C LEU A 132 -12.77 11.77 -4.56
N PHE A 133 -11.49 12.03 -4.29
CA PHE A 133 -11.06 12.67 -3.04
C PHE A 133 -11.71 14.04 -2.82
N PRO A 134 -11.73 14.97 -3.79
CA PRO A 134 -12.44 16.23 -3.65
C PRO A 134 -13.95 16.08 -3.45
N MET A 135 -14.60 15.12 -4.13
CA MET A 135 -16.04 14.90 -3.98
C MET A 135 -16.41 14.31 -2.62
N VAL A 136 -15.64 13.33 -2.13
CA VAL A 136 -15.88 12.67 -0.84
C VAL A 136 -15.50 13.58 0.32
N ILE A 137 -14.37 14.29 0.24
CA ILE A 137 -13.94 15.25 1.29
C ILE A 137 -14.79 16.51 1.27
N GLY A 138 -15.20 17.00 0.09
CA GLY A 138 -16.12 18.13 -0.05
C GLY A 138 -17.49 17.82 0.57
N ALA A 139 -18.04 16.63 0.29
CA ALA A 139 -19.28 16.16 0.93
C ALA A 139 -19.14 16.00 2.45
N PHE A 140 -17.99 15.50 2.93
CA PHE A 140 -17.72 15.36 4.38
C PHE A 140 -17.51 16.70 5.08
N SER A 141 -16.94 17.70 4.40
CA SER A 141 -16.73 19.05 4.94
C SER A 141 -18.04 19.83 5.06
N VAL A 142 -18.97 19.64 4.12
CA VAL A 142 -20.32 20.22 4.19
C VAL A 142 -21.18 19.56 5.28
N ALA A 143 -21.05 18.25 5.49
CA ALA A 143 -21.79 17.54 6.53
C ALA A 143 -21.43 17.99 7.97
N ILE A 144 -20.14 18.31 8.23
CA ILE A 144 -19.69 18.78 9.56
C ILE A 144 -20.17 20.21 9.86
N ILE A 145 -20.35 21.06 8.83
CA ILE A 145 -20.89 22.42 9.02
C ILE A 145 -22.38 22.35 9.41
N HIS A 146 -23.11 21.34 8.94
CA HIS A 146 -24.54 21.19 9.20
C HIS A 146 -24.89 20.51 10.54
N GLU A 147 -23.97 19.78 11.17
CA GLU A 147 -24.11 19.26 12.55
C GLU A 147 -23.65 20.27 13.63
N GLY A 148 -23.11 21.43 13.22
CA GLY A 148 -22.65 22.50 14.10
C GLY A 148 -23.64 23.65 14.29
N GLU A 149 -24.84 23.58 13.72
CA GLU A 149 -25.97 24.50 13.96
C GLU A 149 -27.05 23.87 14.85
#